data_AF-A0A418DM50-F1
#
_entry.id   AF-A0A418DM50-F1
#
_cell.length_a   1.000
_cell.length_b   1.000
_cell.length_c   1.000
_cell.angle_alpha   90.00
_cell.angle_beta   90.00
_cell.angle_gamma   90.00
#
_symmetry.space_group_name_H-M   'P 1'
#
loop_
_entity.id
_entity.type
_entity.pdbx_description
1 polymer ?
#
loop_
_entity_poly.entity_id
_entity_poly.type
_entity_poly.pdbx_seq_one_letter_code
_entity_poly.pdbx_strand_id
1 'polypeptide(L)'
;KPYTQQDICYLDETAYFYCTAQTPRCGVKAFKNKIGALRALHIVQKFDKLVETADESDKENFASQVNKLHEVSLLQAMEWAKEAWQSVTQDTIANRWRHTGILDEEMYELFESMNYL
;
A
#
# COMPACT_ATOMS: atom_id res chain seq x y z
N LYS A 1 -19.78 -15.86 -5.87
CA LYS A 1 -20.99 -15.01 -5.98
C LYS A 1 -20.51 -13.63 -6.39
N PRO A 2 -21.03 -13.02 -7.47
CA PRO A 2 -20.79 -11.60 -7.73
C PRO A 2 -21.41 -10.77 -6.60
N TYR A 3 -20.77 -9.66 -6.24
CA TYR A 3 -21.31 -8.72 -5.27
C TYR A 3 -22.57 -8.07 -5.82
N THR A 4 -23.58 -7.89 -4.96
CA THR A 4 -24.81 -7.18 -5.31
C THR A 4 -24.63 -5.69 -5.06
N GLN A 5 -25.41 -4.86 -5.75
CA GLN A 5 -25.35 -3.39 -5.63
C GLN A 5 -25.59 -2.90 -4.18
N GLN A 6 -26.33 -3.69 -3.38
CA GLN A 6 -26.54 -3.41 -1.96
C GLN A 6 -25.27 -3.61 -1.13
N ASP A 7 -24.40 -4.55 -1.49
CA ASP A 7 -23.15 -4.83 -0.77
C ASP A 7 -22.15 -3.67 -0.85
N ILE A 8 -22.25 -2.84 -1.90
CA ILE A 8 -21.38 -1.67 -2.13
C ILE A 8 -21.79 -0.50 -1.22
N CYS A 9 -23.09 -0.33 -0.98
CA CYS A 9 -23.62 0.69 -0.07
C CYS A 9 -23.37 0.36 1.42
N TYR A 10 -22.96 -0.87 1.73
CA TYR A 10 -22.56 -1.32 3.07
C TYR A 10 -21.04 -1.33 3.28
N LEU A 11 -20.26 -0.68 2.40
CA LEU A 11 -18.90 -0.31 2.75
C LEU A 11 -18.95 0.61 3.97
N ASP A 12 -18.18 0.31 5.01
CA ASP A 12 -18.18 1.10 6.23
C ASP A 12 -17.88 2.60 5.92
N GLU A 13 -18.34 3.51 6.78
CA GLU A 13 -18.13 4.96 6.60
C GLU A 13 -16.66 5.34 6.37
N THR A 14 -15.73 4.51 6.86
CA THR A 14 -14.29 4.68 6.65
C THR A 14 -13.90 4.53 5.18
N ALA A 15 -14.46 3.55 4.45
CA ALA A 15 -14.19 3.35 3.02
C ALA A 15 -14.68 4.53 2.16
N TYR A 16 -15.81 5.14 2.53
CA TYR A 16 -16.32 6.35 1.89
C TYR A 16 -15.41 7.56 2.13
N PHE A 17 -14.86 7.70 3.34
CA PHE A 17 -13.95 8.79 3.69
C PHE A 17 -12.65 8.79 2.88
N TYR A 18 -12.12 7.61 2.52
CA TYR A 18 -10.94 7.52 1.64
C TYR A 18 -11.22 8.00 0.20
N CYS A 19 -12.49 8.10 -0.21
CA CYS A 19 -12.92 8.48 -1.56
C CYS A 19 -13.12 10.00 -1.77
N THR A 20 -12.98 10.86 -0.75
CA THR A 20 -13.26 12.31 -0.86
C THR A 20 -12.06 13.28 -0.68
N ALA A 21 -10.90 12.84 -0.19
CA ALA A 21 -9.66 13.64 -0.15
C ALA A 21 -8.81 13.67 -1.46
N GLN A 22 -8.74 14.82 -2.13
CA GLN A 22 -7.96 15.06 -3.35
C GLN A 22 -6.44 14.86 -3.15
N THR A 23 -5.79 14.05 -4.00
CA THR A 23 -4.32 13.90 -4.05
C THR A 23 -3.78 13.65 -5.47
N PRO A 24 -2.51 14.01 -5.77
CA PRO A 24 -1.98 14.03 -7.14
C PRO A 24 -1.77 12.64 -7.73
N ARG A 25 -2.15 12.50 -9.02
CA ARG A 25 -2.14 11.28 -9.85
C ARG A 25 -0.85 10.47 -9.74
N CYS A 26 -0.85 9.45 -8.89
CA CYS A 26 0.14 8.38 -8.95
C CYS A 26 -0.53 7.06 -8.51
N GLY A 27 -0.91 6.23 -9.47
CA GLY A 27 -1.73 5.04 -9.21
C GLY A 27 -1.02 3.87 -8.57
N VAL A 28 -1.43 2.63 -8.85
CA VAL A 28 -0.86 1.37 -8.29
C VAL A 28 0.69 1.33 -8.34
N LYS A 29 1.31 2.07 -9.27
CA LYS A 29 2.76 2.30 -9.31
C LYS A 29 3.31 3.01 -8.06
N ALA A 30 2.63 4.03 -7.55
CA ALA A 30 2.97 4.74 -6.32
C ALA A 30 2.96 3.79 -5.11
N PHE A 31 1.91 2.98 -4.98
CA PHE A 31 1.83 1.94 -3.96
C PHE A 31 3.05 1.01 -4.02
N LYS A 32 3.35 0.45 -5.21
CA LYS A 32 4.50 -0.44 -5.40
C LYS A 32 5.84 0.25 -5.10
N ASN A 33 6.00 1.51 -5.53
CA ASN A 33 7.18 2.31 -5.23
C ASN A 33 7.34 2.54 -3.73
N LYS A 34 6.25 2.86 -3.03
CA LYS A 34 6.24 3.10 -1.59
C LYS A 34 6.57 1.83 -0.80
N ILE A 35 6.00 0.67 -1.18
CA ILE A 35 6.40 -0.64 -0.64
C ILE A 35 7.90 -0.91 -0.87
N GLY A 36 8.39 -0.64 -2.08
CA GLY A 36 9.81 -0.80 -2.41
C GLY A 36 10.72 0.06 -1.54
N ALA A 37 10.36 1.33 -1.34
CA ALA A 37 11.10 2.26 -0.49
C ALA A 37 11.11 1.82 0.98
N LEU A 38 9.97 1.39 1.52
CA LEU A 38 9.86 0.89 2.90
C LEU A 38 10.71 -0.36 3.11
N ARG A 39 10.69 -1.30 2.15
CA ARG A 39 11.52 -2.50 2.18
C ARG A 39 13.01 -2.18 2.14
N ALA A 40 13.43 -1.27 1.26
CA ALA A 40 14.83 -0.86 1.16
C ALA A 40 15.30 -0.21 2.47
N LEU A 41 14.50 0.71 3.02
CA LEU A 41 14.79 1.36 4.30
C LEU A 41 14.92 0.33 5.43
N HIS A 42 14.01 -0.65 5.51
CA HIS A 42 14.06 -1.69 6.53
C HIS A 42 15.34 -2.53 6.47
N ILE A 43 15.77 -2.93 5.27
CA ILE A 43 17.00 -3.69 5.09
C ILE A 43 18.21 -2.88 5.59
N VAL A 44 18.29 -1.60 5.22
CA VAL A 44 19.37 -0.70 5.65
C VAL A 44 19.37 -0.56 7.18
N GLN A 45 18.23 -0.22 7.78
CA GLN A 45 18.12 -0.05 9.24
C GLN A 45 18.46 -1.34 10.01
N LYS A 46 18.04 -2.50 9.49
CA LYS A 46 18.34 -3.79 10.12
C LYS A 46 19.83 -4.14 9.98
N PHE A 47 20.47 -3.75 8.87
CA PHE A 47 21.90 -3.91 8.67
C PHE A 47 22.72 -2.99 9.60
N ASP A 48 22.38 -1.70 9.68
CA ASP A 48 23.07 -0.75 10.56
C ASP A 48 23.05 -1.24 12.00
N LYS A 49 21.87 -1.68 12.48
CA LYS A 49 21.72 -2.27 13.82
C LYS A 49 22.55 -3.53 14.00
N LEU A 50 22.62 -4.39 12.99
CA LEU A 50 23.42 -5.61 13.04
C LEU A 50 24.91 -5.27 13.18
N VAL A 51 25.40 -4.30 12.41
CA VAL A 51 26.79 -3.83 12.46
C VAL A 51 27.12 -3.22 13.83
N GLU A 52 26.22 -2.43 14.42
CA GLU A 52 26.41 -1.85 15.77
C GLU A 52 26.56 -2.92 16.86
N THR A 53 25.89 -4.06 16.70
CA THR A 53 25.89 -5.16 17.68
C THR A 53 26.87 -6.30 17.34
N ALA A 54 27.62 -6.18 16.24
CA ALA A 54 28.46 -7.26 15.75
C ALA A 54 29.69 -7.49 16.67
N ASP A 55 29.90 -8.74 17.05
CA ASP A 55 31.14 -9.20 17.67
C ASP A 55 32.06 -9.75 16.56
N GLU A 56 33.27 -9.20 16.45
CA GLU A 56 34.27 -9.60 15.42
C GLU A 56 34.67 -11.08 15.51
N SER A 57 34.45 -11.71 16.67
CA SER A 57 34.74 -13.12 16.90
C SER A 57 33.64 -14.07 16.40
N ASP A 58 32.40 -13.59 16.17
CA ASP A 58 31.23 -14.40 15.82
C ASP A 58 30.75 -14.17 14.37
N LYS A 59 31.66 -14.45 13.43
CA LYS A 59 31.45 -14.20 11.98
C LYS A 59 30.35 -15.06 11.37
N GLU A 60 30.13 -16.27 11.87
CA GLU A 60 29.16 -17.22 11.32
C GLU A 60 27.71 -16.80 11.67
N ASN A 61 27.49 -16.34 12.90
CA ASN A 61 26.22 -15.74 13.31
C ASN A 61 25.91 -14.46 12.54
N PHE A 62 26.92 -13.59 12.35
CA PHE A 62 26.76 -12.37 11.55
C PHE A 62 26.30 -12.68 10.11
N ALA A 63 26.97 -13.62 9.42
CA ALA A 63 26.60 -14.03 8.07
C ALA A 63 25.18 -14.60 8.00
N SER A 64 24.77 -15.39 8.99
CA SER A 64 23.41 -15.91 9.10
C SER A 64 22.37 -14.78 9.24
N GLN A 65 22.66 -13.76 10.04
CA GLN A 65 21.77 -12.61 10.23
C GLN A 65 21.69 -11.70 9.00
N VAL A 66 22.82 -11.52 8.27
CA VAL A 66 22.84 -10.79 6.99
C VAL A 66 21.91 -11.45 5.96
N ASN A 67 21.92 -12.78 5.87
CA ASN A 67 21.03 -13.51 4.95
C ASN A 67 19.55 -13.29 5.28
N LYS A 68 19.22 -13.00 6.54
CA LYS A 68 17.85 -12.77 7.03
C LYS A 68 17.42 -11.30 7.00
N LEU A 69 18.23 -10.37 6.47
CA LEU A 69 17.88 -8.95 6.46
C LEU A 69 16.58 -8.64 5.71
N HIS A 70 16.26 -9.45 4.70
CA HIS A 70 15.07 -9.29 3.87
C HIS A 70 13.81 -9.90 4.50
N GLU A 71 13.94 -10.64 5.61
CA GLU A 71 12.80 -11.22 6.32
C GLU A 71 12.00 -10.11 7.01
N VAL A 72 10.69 -10.12 6.77
CA VAL A 72 9.72 -9.15 7.28
C VAL A 72 8.57 -9.91 7.93
N SER A 73 8.13 -9.48 9.11
CA SER A 73 6.96 -10.08 9.77
C SER A 73 5.67 -9.71 9.03
N LEU A 74 4.61 -10.52 9.20
CA LEU A 74 3.31 -10.21 8.61
C LEU A 74 2.78 -8.86 9.08
N LEU A 75 2.94 -8.55 10.37
CA LEU A 75 2.50 -7.27 10.95
C LEU A 75 3.19 -6.08 10.26
N GLN A 76 4.50 -6.14 10.12
CA GLN A 76 5.28 -5.08 9.45
C GLN A 76 4.86 -4.94 7.98
N ALA A 77 4.63 -6.06 7.29
CA ALA A 77 4.15 -6.03 5.90
C ALA A 77 2.75 -5.40 5.78
N MET A 78 1.85 -5.67 6.73
CA MET A 78 0.52 -5.04 6.78
C MET A 78 0.61 -3.54 7.07
N GLU A 79 1.50 -3.11 7.97
CA GLU A 79 1.75 -1.70 8.24
C GLU A 79 2.26 -0.98 6.99
N TRP A 80 3.20 -1.59 6.26
CA TRP A 80 3.67 -1.03 4.98
C TRP A 80 2.57 -0.95 3.94
N ALA A 81 1.71 -1.96 3.87
CA ALA A 81 0.56 -1.93 2.97
C ALA A 81 -0.39 -0.78 3.31
N LYS A 82 -0.68 -0.57 4.60
CA LYS A 82 -1.49 0.55 5.08
C LYS A 82 -0.85 1.90 4.74
N GLU A 83 0.45 2.06 4.97
CA GLU A 83 1.17 3.30 4.64
C GLU A 83 1.23 3.54 3.12
N ALA A 84 1.52 2.49 2.33
CA ALA A 84 1.54 2.57 0.88
C ALA A 84 0.16 2.84 0.28
N TRP A 85 -0.91 2.37 0.92
CA TRP A 85 -2.28 2.65 0.50
C TRP A 85 -2.59 4.14 0.47
N GLN A 86 -1.99 4.94 1.38
CA GLN A 86 -2.15 6.40 1.39
C GLN A 86 -1.56 7.09 0.15
N SER A 87 -0.71 6.39 -0.62
CA SER A 87 -0.19 6.89 -1.89
C SER A 87 -1.08 6.57 -3.10
N VAL A 88 -2.13 5.76 -2.93
CA VAL A 88 -3.07 5.44 -4.00
C VAL A 88 -4.10 6.56 -4.12
N THR A 89 -4.22 7.13 -5.31
CA THR A 89 -5.20 8.18 -5.57
C THR A 89 -6.60 7.65 -5.80
N GLN A 90 -7.60 8.48 -5.55
CA GLN A 90 -9.00 8.14 -5.77
C GLN A 90 -9.30 7.85 -7.24
N ASP A 91 -8.77 8.66 -8.16
CA ASP A 91 -8.83 8.38 -9.59
C ASP A 91 -8.36 6.96 -9.91
N THR A 92 -7.32 6.49 -9.22
CA THR A 92 -6.80 5.14 -9.44
C THR A 92 -7.77 4.08 -8.92
N ILE A 93 -8.40 4.31 -7.77
CA ILE A 93 -9.41 3.41 -7.21
C ILE A 93 -10.63 3.37 -8.13
N ALA A 94 -11.18 4.53 -8.49
CA ALA A 94 -12.33 4.66 -9.38
C ALA A 94 -12.06 4.01 -10.75
N ASN A 95 -10.91 4.30 -11.37
CA ASN A 95 -10.52 3.66 -12.64
C ASN A 95 -10.41 2.14 -12.53
N ARG A 96 -9.90 1.60 -11.41
CA ARG A 96 -9.79 0.16 -11.21
C ARG A 96 -11.15 -0.49 -10.97
N TRP A 97 -12.00 0.13 -10.17
CA TRP A 97 -13.37 -0.33 -9.91
C TRP A 97 -14.23 -0.30 -11.18
N ARG A 98 -14.09 0.72 -12.03
CA ARG A 98 -14.71 0.78 -13.36
C ARG A 98 -14.25 -0.39 -14.23
N HIS A 99 -12.94 -0.63 -14.29
CA HIS A 99 -12.39 -1.74 -15.07
C HIS A 99 -12.84 -3.12 -14.56
N THR A 100 -13.15 -3.28 -13.28
CA THR A 100 -13.70 -4.52 -12.71
C THR A 100 -15.23 -4.59 -12.75
N GLY A 101 -15.91 -3.52 -13.20
CA GLY A 101 -17.37 -3.43 -13.23
C GLY A 101 -18.03 -3.27 -11.84
N ILE A 102 -17.26 -2.85 -10.83
CA ILE A 102 -17.78 -2.49 -9.50
C ILE A 102 -18.43 -1.11 -9.56
N LEU A 103 -17.78 -0.19 -10.28
CA LEU A 103 -18.33 1.10 -10.67
C LEU A 103 -18.91 0.93 -12.08
N ASP A 104 -20.20 1.19 -12.23
CA ASP A 104 -20.82 1.33 -13.55
C ASP A 104 -20.44 2.68 -14.19
N GLU A 105 -20.80 2.85 -15.46
CA GLU A 105 -20.38 4.00 -16.26
C GLU A 105 -21.05 5.31 -15.79
N GLU A 106 -22.32 5.26 -15.41
CA GLU A 106 -23.07 6.41 -14.90
C GLU A 106 -22.48 6.93 -13.57
N MET A 107 -22.14 6.02 -12.66
CA MET A 107 -21.48 6.36 -11.39
C MET A 107 -20.06 6.87 -11.57
N TYR A 108 -19.33 6.36 -12.58
CA TYR A 108 -17.99 6.87 -12.90
C TYR A 108 -18.04 8.29 -13.49
N GLU A 109 -18.99 8.57 -14.39
CA GLU A 109 -19.21 9.91 -14.94
C GLU A 109 -19.59 10.93 -13.85
N LEU A 110 -20.43 10.53 -12.89
CA LEU A 110 -20.73 11.34 -11.70
C LEU A 110 -19.46 11.63 -10.90
N PHE A 111 -18.65 10.61 -10.61
CA PHE A 111 -17.39 10.75 -9.88
C PHE A 111 -16.41 11.71 -10.59
N GLU A 112 -16.25 11.61 -11.91
CA GLU A 112 -15.42 12.54 -12.67
C GLU A 112 -15.97 13.96 -12.57
N SER A 113 -17.28 14.17 -12.77
CA SER A 113 -17.89 15.51 -12.71
C SER A 113 -17.70 16.20 -11.34
N MET A 114 -17.72 15.44 -10.25
CA MET A 114 -17.49 15.95 -8.89
C MET A 114 -16.03 16.31 -8.64
N ASN A 115 -15.09 15.65 -9.30
CA ASN A 115 -13.64 15.93 -9.19
C ASN A 115 -13.19 17.14 -10.03
N TYR A 116 -14.02 17.64 -10.95
CA TYR A 116 -13.75 18.81 -11.79
C TYR A 116 -14.42 20.11 -11.28
N LEU A 117 -15.07 20.08 -10.11
CA LEU A 117 -15.60 21.23 -9.36
C LEU A 117 -14.63 21.67 -8.25
#